data_AF-A0A918UC36-F1
#
_entry.id   AF-A0A918UC36-F1
#
_cell.length_a   1.000
_cell.length_b   1.000
_cell.length_c   1.000
_cell.angle_alpha   90.00
_cell.angle_beta   90.00
_cell.angle_gamma   90.00
#
_symmetry.space_group_name_H-M   'P 1'
#
loop_
_entity.id
_entity.type
_entity.pdbx_description
1 polymer ?
#
loop_
_entity_poly.entity_id
_entity_poly.type
_entity_poly.pdbx_seq_one_letter_code
_entity_poly.pdbx_strand_id
1 'polypeptide(L)'
;MSSLLKLRPGHVAPINGQQDHSRTRHVTNRSNPIVRGKFPSLKNGQMVHYEGLLERDAFLWLEASPDIESYREQPNQIYFPDGGRMRRYTPDIEAVLCSGETVIIEVKPLHKTREVEIKHKLERVKAYFDVDLPPYGNPPHF
;
A
#
# COMPACT_ATOMS: atom_id res chain seq x y z
N MET A 1 -33.45 -22.98 -46.59
CA MET A 1 -33.36 -21.62 -47.14
C MET A 1 -34.38 -20.73 -46.45
N SER A 2 -33.98 -19.46 -46.25
CA SER A 2 -34.82 -18.30 -45.92
C SER A 2 -35.41 -18.14 -44.51
N SER A 3 -34.86 -17.13 -43.84
CA SER A 3 -35.45 -16.31 -42.77
C SER A 3 -36.66 -15.50 -43.29
N LEU A 4 -37.63 -15.12 -42.45
CA LEU A 4 -37.87 -13.71 -42.06
C LEU A 4 -39.05 -13.52 -41.06
N LEU A 5 -38.88 -12.46 -40.26
CA LEU A 5 -39.58 -11.91 -39.10
C LEU A 5 -41.06 -11.47 -39.27
N LYS A 6 -41.78 -11.36 -38.13
CA LYS A 6 -42.25 -10.05 -37.59
C LYS A 6 -42.73 -10.12 -36.12
N LEU A 7 -42.44 -9.06 -35.37
CA LEU A 7 -42.72 -8.83 -33.94
C LEU A 7 -43.99 -7.96 -33.72
N ARG A 8 -44.84 -8.41 -32.77
CA ARG A 8 -45.54 -7.70 -31.64
C ARG A 8 -46.56 -6.57 -31.95
N PRO A 9 -47.67 -6.36 -31.17
CA PRO A 9 -47.62 -6.09 -29.71
C PRO A 9 -48.78 -6.61 -28.84
N GLY A 10 -48.59 -6.59 -27.51
CA GLY A 10 -49.73 -6.45 -26.59
C GLY A 10 -49.74 -7.18 -25.23
N HIS A 11 -48.69 -7.11 -24.41
CA HIS A 11 -48.86 -6.94 -22.94
C HIS A 11 -47.52 -6.69 -22.24
N VAL A 12 -47.52 -5.71 -21.33
CA VAL A 12 -46.35 -5.23 -20.58
C VAL A 12 -46.40 -5.75 -19.14
N ALA A 13 -45.27 -6.37 -18.75
CA ALA A 13 -44.64 -6.55 -17.44
C ALA A 13 -45.41 -7.19 -16.25
N PRO A 14 -44.67 -7.96 -15.44
CA PRO A 14 -44.22 -7.32 -14.20
C PRO A 14 -42.70 -7.10 -14.16
N ILE A 15 -42.36 -5.91 -13.67
CA ILE A 15 -41.06 -5.54 -13.14
C ILE A 15 -40.86 -6.30 -11.83
N ASN A 16 -39.81 -7.11 -11.74
CA ASN A 16 -39.22 -7.41 -10.45
C ASN A 16 -37.70 -7.54 -10.62
N GLY A 17 -37.01 -6.49 -10.18
CA GLY A 17 -35.57 -6.45 -10.07
C GLY A 17 -35.12 -7.31 -8.89
N GLN A 18 -34.60 -8.49 -9.20
CA GLN A 18 -33.63 -9.18 -8.37
C GLN A 18 -32.59 -9.78 -9.32
N GLN A 19 -31.56 -9.01 -9.67
CA GLN A 19 -30.33 -9.60 -10.16
C GLN A 19 -29.63 -10.21 -8.95
N ASP A 20 -29.77 -11.53 -8.81
CA ASP A 20 -28.97 -12.32 -7.90
C ASP A 20 -27.50 -12.27 -8.38
N HIS A 21 -26.67 -11.45 -7.72
CA HIS A 21 -25.23 -11.41 -7.96
C HIS A 21 -24.55 -12.62 -7.32
N SER A 22 -24.89 -13.83 -7.78
CA SER A 22 -24.16 -15.02 -7.35
C SER A 22 -22.76 -15.01 -7.99
N ARG A 23 -21.73 -14.99 -7.13
CA ARG A 23 -20.34 -15.11 -7.60
C ARG A 23 -20.18 -16.49 -8.25
N THR A 24 -20.02 -16.52 -9.57
CA THR A 24 -19.89 -17.75 -10.38
C THR A 24 -18.73 -18.66 -9.93
N ARG A 25 -17.72 -18.09 -9.25
CA ARG A 25 -16.58 -18.86 -8.73
C ARG A 25 -16.58 -18.90 -7.20
N HIS A 26 -16.57 -20.11 -6.66
CA HIS A 26 -16.21 -20.35 -5.27
C HIS A 26 -14.68 -20.36 -5.18
N VAL A 27 -14.09 -19.34 -4.55
CA VAL A 27 -12.63 -19.24 -4.43
C VAL A 27 -12.17 -20.10 -3.25
N THR A 28 -11.92 -21.38 -3.51
CA THR A 28 -11.30 -22.29 -2.53
C THR A 28 -9.81 -22.46 -2.80
N ASN A 29 -9.04 -21.74 -1.97
CA ASN A 29 -7.73 -22.05 -1.39
C ASN A 29 -6.39 -21.97 -2.15
N ARG A 30 -5.44 -21.36 -1.42
CA ARG A 30 -4.03 -21.72 -1.15
C ARG A 30 -2.96 -21.49 -2.21
N SER A 31 -2.93 -20.25 -2.70
CA SER A 31 -1.70 -19.47 -2.77
C SER A 31 -2.13 -18.03 -2.55
N ASN A 32 -1.62 -17.33 -1.53
CA ASN A 32 -1.90 -15.89 -1.44
C ASN A 32 -1.21 -15.26 -2.65
N PRO A 33 -1.94 -14.80 -3.68
CA PRO A 33 -1.28 -14.09 -4.77
C PRO A 33 -0.67 -12.86 -4.12
N ILE A 34 0.65 -12.66 -4.29
CA ILE A 34 1.27 -11.42 -3.84
C ILE A 34 0.67 -10.32 -4.71
N VAL A 35 -0.16 -9.47 -4.10
CA VAL A 35 -0.86 -8.41 -4.81
C VAL A 35 0.12 -7.26 -5.03
N ARG A 36 0.64 -7.16 -6.24
CA ARG A 36 1.51 -6.08 -6.67
C ARG A 36 0.84 -5.26 -7.76
N GLY A 37 1.19 -3.99 -7.85
CA GLY A 37 0.66 -3.13 -8.90
C GLY A 37 1.28 -1.74 -8.91
N LYS A 38 0.67 -0.87 -9.70
CA LYS A 38 1.05 0.54 -9.80
C LYS A 38 -0.11 1.44 -9.41
N PHE A 39 0.20 2.54 -8.75
CA PHE A 39 -0.74 3.59 -8.35
C PHE A 39 -0.38 4.89 -9.08
N PRO A 40 -1.32 5.54 -9.80
CA PRO A 40 -1.07 6.83 -10.42
C PRO A 40 -1.08 7.92 -9.35
N SER A 41 0.05 8.61 -9.14
CA SER A 41 0.13 9.75 -8.21
C SER A 41 0.25 11.06 -8.99
N LEU A 42 -0.65 12.00 -8.70
CA LEU A 42 -0.56 13.37 -9.21
C LEU A 42 0.51 14.14 -8.44
N LYS A 43 0.62 13.92 -7.13
CA LYS A 43 1.63 14.55 -6.28
C LYS A 43 3.06 14.26 -6.73
N ASN A 44 3.30 13.03 -7.13
CA ASN A 44 4.62 12.62 -7.60
C ASN A 44 4.80 12.79 -9.10
N GLY A 45 3.73 13.09 -9.86
CA GLY A 45 3.74 13.17 -11.31
C GLY A 45 4.08 11.85 -12.01
N GLN A 46 4.01 10.70 -11.33
CA GLN A 46 4.43 9.39 -11.84
C GLN A 46 3.68 8.24 -11.19
N MET A 47 3.88 7.04 -11.74
CA MET A 47 3.36 5.80 -11.17
C MET A 47 4.23 5.34 -10.01
N VAL A 48 3.63 5.05 -8.86
CA VAL A 48 4.26 4.48 -7.66
C VAL A 48 3.95 2.99 -7.59
N HIS A 49 4.92 2.15 -7.26
CA HIS A 49 4.69 0.71 -7.11
C HIS A 49 4.26 0.33 -5.69
N TYR A 50 3.33 -0.62 -5.57
CA TYR A 50 2.99 -1.26 -4.29
C TYR A 50 3.15 -2.78 -4.37
N GLU A 51 3.51 -3.39 -3.25
CA GLU A 51 3.66 -4.83 -3.08
C GLU A 51 2.57 -5.48 -2.20
N GLY A 52 1.66 -4.67 -1.68
CA GLY A 52 0.49 -5.14 -0.94
C GLY A 52 -0.72 -4.22 -1.05
N LEU A 53 -1.90 -4.78 -0.78
CA LEU A 53 -3.14 -3.98 -0.76
C LEU A 53 -3.13 -2.89 0.31
N LEU A 54 -2.51 -3.15 1.46
CA LEU A 54 -2.38 -2.15 2.51
C LEU A 54 -1.50 -0.97 2.07
N GLU A 55 -0.44 -1.23 1.30
CA GLU A 55 0.42 -0.16 0.75
C GLU A 55 -0.35 0.67 -0.29
N ARG A 56 -1.13 0.00 -1.15
CA ARG A 56 -2.02 0.69 -2.08
C ARG A 56 -3.02 1.59 -1.34
N ASP A 57 -3.61 1.09 -0.26
CA ASP A 57 -4.55 1.87 0.54
C ASP A 57 -3.83 3.02 1.27
N ALA A 58 -2.59 2.83 1.73
CA ALA A 58 -1.76 3.91 2.26
C ALA A 58 -1.49 5.01 1.21
N PHE A 59 -1.21 4.65 -0.05
CA PHE A 59 -1.07 5.62 -1.13
C PHE A 59 -2.35 6.41 -1.40
N LEU A 60 -3.54 5.79 -1.27
CA LEU A 60 -4.79 6.54 -1.37
C LEU A 60 -4.89 7.62 -0.29
N TRP A 61 -4.49 7.32 0.95
CA TRP A 61 -4.49 8.32 2.04
C TRP A 61 -3.47 9.44 1.80
N LEU A 62 -2.26 9.09 1.33
CA LEU A 62 -1.21 10.07 1.04
C LEU A 62 -1.58 10.99 -0.12
N GLU A 63 -2.14 10.43 -1.19
CA GLU A 63 -2.61 11.18 -2.35
C GLU A 63 -3.77 12.13 -1.97
N ALA A 64 -4.67 11.72 -1.06
CA ALA A 64 -5.80 12.53 -0.63
C ALA A 64 -5.45 13.60 0.42
N SER A 65 -4.40 13.41 1.21
CA SER A 65 -4.06 14.30 2.34
C SER A 65 -3.52 15.66 1.86
N PRO A 66 -4.08 16.82 2.25
CA PRO A 66 -3.57 18.12 1.82
C PRO A 66 -2.18 18.47 2.40
N ASP A 67 -1.78 17.81 3.48
CA ASP A 67 -0.51 18.09 4.17
C ASP A 67 0.68 17.35 3.57
N ILE A 68 0.43 16.44 2.62
CA ILE A 68 1.48 15.68 1.92
C ILE A 68 1.84 16.38 0.61
N GLU A 69 3.11 16.74 0.45
CA GLU A 69 3.66 17.29 -0.79
C GLU A 69 4.00 16.17 -1.79
N SER A 70 4.75 15.16 -1.36
CA SER A 70 5.15 14.03 -2.20
C SER A 70 5.43 12.78 -1.36
N TYR A 71 5.55 11.62 -2.00
CA TYR A 71 5.91 10.36 -1.32
C TYR A 71 6.63 9.41 -2.27
N ARG A 72 7.29 8.37 -1.75
CA ARG A 72 7.90 7.32 -2.58
C ARG A 72 7.89 5.96 -1.87
N GLU A 73 7.80 4.91 -2.67
CA GLU A 73 7.94 3.53 -2.22
C GLU A 73 9.41 3.17 -1.94
N GLN A 74 9.64 2.33 -0.93
CA GLN A 74 10.94 1.72 -0.62
C GLN A 74 12.13 2.69 -0.78
N PRO A 75 12.21 3.75 0.04
CA PRO A 75 13.32 4.70 0.03
C PRO A 75 14.66 4.01 0.36
N ASN A 76 15.74 4.80 0.30
CA ASN A 76 17.11 4.31 0.53
C ASN A 76 17.23 3.46 1.81
N GLN A 77 18.12 2.47 1.74
CA GLN A 77 18.37 1.55 2.85
C GLN A 77 19.02 2.28 4.02
N ILE A 78 18.44 2.11 5.20
CA ILE A 78 18.89 2.68 6.45
C ILE A 78 19.64 1.60 7.24
N TYR A 79 20.81 1.96 7.73
CA TYR A 79 21.64 1.09 8.55
C TYR A 79 21.60 1.58 9.99
N PHE A 80 21.24 0.70 10.92
CA PHE A 80 21.12 1.05 12.33
C PHE A 80 21.80 0.00 13.23
N PRO A 81 22.42 0.42 14.35
CA PRO A 81 23.01 -0.49 15.31
C PRO A 81 21.92 -1.18 16.15
N ASP A 82 22.04 -2.50 16.26
CA ASP A 82 21.22 -3.34 17.12
C ASP A 82 22.10 -4.28 17.95
N GLY A 83 22.41 -3.85 19.17
CA GLY A 83 23.42 -4.49 20.01
C GLY A 83 24.79 -4.48 19.32
N GLY A 84 25.40 -5.66 19.19
CA GLY A 84 26.70 -5.83 18.51
C GLY A 84 26.62 -6.02 16.99
N ARG A 85 25.46 -5.79 16.36
CA ARG A 85 25.27 -6.03 14.91
C ARG A 85 24.74 -4.78 14.21
N MET A 86 25.18 -4.58 12.97
CA MET A 86 24.57 -3.59 12.07
C MET A 86 23.39 -4.24 11.35
N ARG A 87 22.21 -3.65 11.44
CA ARG A 87 21.02 -4.11 10.73
C ARG A 87 20.67 -3.15 9.60
N ARG A 88 20.08 -3.73 8.56
CA ARG A 88 19.53 -3.01 7.42
C ARG A 88 18.02 -2.93 7.53
N TYR A 89 17.48 -1.75 7.28
CA TYR A 89 16.07 -1.45 7.26
C TYR A 89 15.73 -0.70 5.98
N THR A 90 14.68 -1.16 5.29
CA THR A 90 14.09 -0.43 4.18
C THR A 90 12.68 -0.10 4.61
N PRO A 91 12.36 1.19 4.80
CA PRO A 91 10.99 1.59 5.05
C PRO A 91 10.06 1.18 3.91
N ASP A 92 8.78 0.96 4.21
CA ASP A 92 7.80 0.73 3.14
C ASP A 92 7.55 2.02 2.32
N ILE A 93 7.37 3.16 3.00
CA ILE A 93 7.05 4.45 2.37
C ILE A 93 7.80 5.61 3.08
N GLU A 94 8.26 6.57 2.30
CA GLU A 94 8.70 7.89 2.76
C GLU A 94 7.77 8.96 2.19
N ALA A 95 7.32 9.90 3.02
CA ALA A 95 6.48 11.02 2.61
C ALA A 95 7.10 12.35 3.06
N VAL A 96 6.99 13.36 2.21
CA VAL A 96 7.40 14.74 2.50
C VAL A 96 6.14 15.55 2.76
N LEU A 97 6.08 16.20 3.92
CA LEU A 97 5.01 17.11 4.30
C LEU A 97 5.19 18.46 3.59
N CYS A 98 4.11 19.20 3.42
CA CYS A 98 4.14 20.59 2.94
C CYS A 98 4.98 21.52 3.85
N SER A 99 5.28 21.11 5.09
CA SER A 99 6.21 21.81 5.99
C SER A 99 7.69 21.60 5.64
N GLY A 100 8.00 20.66 4.75
CA GLY A 100 9.36 20.19 4.45
C GLY A 100 9.86 19.07 5.36
N GLU A 101 9.06 18.63 6.34
CA GLU A 101 9.40 17.48 7.20
C GLU A 101 9.21 16.16 6.45
N THR A 102 10.12 15.21 6.68
CA THR A 102 10.04 13.86 6.13
C THR A 102 9.49 12.89 7.17
N VAL A 103 8.47 12.13 6.79
CA VAL A 103 7.85 11.10 7.62
C VAL A 103 8.09 9.72 7.01
N ILE A 104 8.50 8.77 7.86
CA ILE A 104 8.67 7.37 7.50
C ILE A 104 7.45 6.57 7.93
N ILE A 105 6.87 5.81 7.00
CA ILE A 105 5.62 5.08 7.22
C ILE A 105 5.85 3.59 6.98
N GLU A 106 5.58 2.79 8.01
CA GLU A 106 5.55 1.32 7.93
C GLU A 106 4.11 0.82 7.82
N VAL A 107 3.85 0.01 6.80
CA VAL A 107 2.54 -0.52 6.50
C VAL A 107 2.50 -1.99 6.86
N LYS A 108 1.85 -2.31 7.98
CA LYS A 108 1.72 -3.69 8.47
C LYS A 108 0.29 -3.97 8.94
N PRO A 109 -0.24 -5.18 8.72
CA PRO A 109 -1.49 -5.59 9.36
C PRO A 109 -1.39 -5.52 10.88
N LEU A 110 -2.46 -5.07 11.55
CA LEU A 110 -2.49 -4.92 13.01
C LEU A 110 -2.14 -6.21 13.79
N HIS A 111 -2.43 -7.39 13.25
CA HIS A 111 -2.06 -8.65 13.92
C HIS A 111 -0.54 -8.89 13.91
N LYS A 112 0.16 -8.43 12.87
CA LYS A 112 1.62 -8.59 12.76
C LYS A 112 2.38 -7.67 13.71
N THR A 113 1.83 -6.52 14.07
CA THR A 113 2.50 -5.60 15.02
C THR A 113 2.61 -6.17 16.43
N ARG A 114 1.89 -7.26 16.74
CA ARG A 114 1.95 -7.97 18.02
C ARG A 114 3.00 -9.07 18.06
N GLU A 115 3.56 -9.45 16.91
CA GLU A 115 4.64 -10.43 16.86
C GLU A 115 5.91 -9.83 17.49
N VAL A 116 6.54 -10.58 18.40
CA VAL A 116 7.66 -10.08 19.22
C VAL A 116 8.82 -9.55 18.37
N GLU A 117 9.18 -10.28 17.31
CA GLU A 117 10.23 -9.91 16.36
C GLU A 117 9.91 -8.59 15.63
N ILE A 118 8.68 -8.43 15.16
CA ILE A 118 8.24 -7.23 14.43
C ILE A 118 8.21 -6.04 15.36
N LYS A 119 7.64 -6.21 16.56
CA LYS A 119 7.59 -5.16 17.58
C LYS A 119 8.99 -4.70 17.96
N HIS A 120 9.90 -5.64 18.23
CA HIS A 120 11.29 -5.32 18.56
C HIS A 120 11.98 -4.55 17.43
N LYS A 121 11.83 -4.99 16.18
CA LYS A 121 12.38 -4.28 15.02
C LYS A 121 11.84 -2.84 14.94
N LEU A 122 10.52 -2.66 15.06
CA LEU A 122 9.89 -1.34 14.98
C LEU A 122 10.34 -0.41 16.12
N GLU A 123 10.49 -0.93 17.34
CA GLU A 123 10.99 -0.17 18.48
C GLU A 123 12.44 0.27 18.27
N ARG A 124 13.30 -0.60 17.73
CA ARG A 124 14.70 -0.25 17.42
C ARG A 124 14.82 0.78 16.31
N VAL A 125 14.01 0.64 15.27
CA VAL A 125 13.94 1.61 14.17
C VAL A 125 13.45 2.96 14.69
N LYS A 126 12.37 2.98 15.48
CA LYS A 126 11.87 4.21 16.09
C LYS A 126 12.93 4.87 16.96
N ALA A 127 13.57 4.11 17.84
CA ALA A 127 14.63 4.64 18.69
C ALA A 127 15.79 5.22 17.88
N TYR A 128 16.12 4.64 16.71
CA TYR A 128 17.15 5.17 15.82
C TYR A 128 16.76 6.53 15.22
N PHE A 129 15.51 6.73 14.83
CA PHE A 129 15.02 8.01 14.30
C PHE A 129 14.73 9.07 15.36
N ASP A 130 14.39 8.66 16.59
CA ASP A 130 14.17 9.59 17.72
C ASP A 130 15.50 10.17 18.25
N VAL A 131 16.65 9.58 17.92
CA VAL A 131 17.95 10.22 18.14
C VAL A 131 18.21 11.09 16.92
N ASP A 132 18.21 12.42 17.07
CA ASP A 132 18.47 13.40 16.01
C ASP A 132 19.60 12.95 15.07
N LEU A 133 19.24 12.31 13.95
CA LEU A 133 20.19 11.93 12.92
C LEU A 133 20.31 13.09 11.93
N PRO A 134 21.53 13.45 11.50
CA PRO A 134 21.70 14.40 10.42
C PRO A 134 20.95 13.90 9.18
N PRO A 135 20.27 14.79 8.45
CA PRO A 135 19.15 14.44 7.57
C PRO A 135 19.49 13.43 6.47
N TYR A 136 20.75 13.34 6.04
CA TYR A 136 21.25 12.22 5.23
C TYR A 136 22.76 12.14 5.47
N GLY A 137 23.26 10.99 5.94
CA GLY A 137 24.69 10.83 6.22
C GLY A 137 25.12 9.37 6.17
N ASN A 138 26.14 9.08 5.37
CA ASN A 138 26.70 7.75 5.13
C ASN A 138 26.79 6.87 6.39
N PRO A 139 26.62 5.53 6.25
CA PRO A 139 26.90 4.64 7.36
C PRO A 139 28.33 4.90 7.88
N PRO A 140 28.56 4.87 9.20
CA PRO A 140 29.92 4.94 9.72
C PRO A 140 30.75 3.84 9.05
N HIS A 141 31.78 4.27 8.32
CA HIS A 141 32.81 3.36 7.83
C HIS A 141 33.52 2.80 9.07
N PHE A 142 33.19 1.57 9.44
CA PHE A 142 34.00 0.76 10.33
C PHE A 142 35.07 0.03 9.52
#